data_AF-A0A1S8KI00-F1
#
_entry.id   AF-A0A1S8KI00-F1
#
_cell.length_a   1.000
_cell.length_b   1.000
_cell.length_c   1.000
_cell.angle_alpha   90.00
_cell.angle_beta   90.00
_cell.angle_gamma   90.00
#
_symmetry.space_group_name_H-M   'P 1'
#
loop_
_entity.id
_entity.type
_entity.pdbx_description
1 polymer ?
#
loop_
_entity_poly.entity_id
_entity_poly.type
_entity_poly.pdbx_seq_one_letter_code
_entity_poly.pdbx_strand_id
1 'polypeptide(L)'
;MKIARGRELLTPEQRQAFMQIPEDEWILGTYFTFSKRDLEIVNKRRREENRLGFAVQLAVLRYPGWPYTHIKSIPDSVIQYISKQIGV
;
A
#
# COMPACT_ATOMS: atom_id res chain seq x y z
N MET A 1 -27.05 -9.44 -1.42
CA MET A 1 -26.83 -10.91 -1.50
C MET A 1 -25.36 -11.13 -1.86
N LYS A 2 -24.54 -11.68 -0.94
CA LYS A 2 -23.11 -11.93 -1.21
C LYS A 2 -23.00 -13.15 -2.13
N ILE A 3 -22.62 -12.92 -3.38
CA ILE A 3 -22.32 -14.01 -4.32
C ILE A 3 -20.91 -14.50 -3.96
N ALA A 4 -20.83 -15.52 -3.10
CA ALA A 4 -19.57 -16.19 -2.81
C ALA A 4 -19.14 -17.01 -4.03
N ARG A 5 -18.20 -16.49 -4.81
CA ARG A 5 -17.51 -17.27 -5.84
C ARG A 5 -16.53 -18.20 -5.13
N GLY A 6 -16.99 -19.41 -4.79
CA GLY A 6 -16.21 -20.42 -4.08
C GLY A 6 -16.26 -20.29 -2.56
N ARG A 7 -15.85 -21.37 -1.86
CA ARG A 7 -15.77 -21.43 -0.40
C ARG A 7 -14.80 -20.34 0.08
N GLU A 8 -15.28 -19.38 0.88
CA GLU A 8 -14.42 -18.40 1.53
C GLU A 8 -13.44 -19.14 2.45
N LEU A 9 -12.13 -19.03 2.17
CA LEU A 9 -11.08 -19.71 2.91
C LEU A 9 -10.73 -18.99 4.22
N LEU A 10 -10.93 -17.67 4.26
CA LEU A 10 -10.62 -16.82 5.39
C LEU A 10 -11.90 -16.44 6.13
N THR A 11 -11.87 -16.49 7.47
CA THR A 11 -12.90 -15.84 8.27
C THR A 11 -12.86 -14.32 8.07
N PRO A 12 -13.95 -13.59 8.37
CA PRO A 12 -13.96 -12.13 8.32
C PRO A 12 -12.81 -11.49 9.12
N GLU A 13 -12.49 -12.06 10.29
CA GLU A 13 -11.43 -11.60 11.20
C GLU A 13 -10.05 -11.85 10.59
N GLN A 14 -9.82 -13.04 10.03
CA GLN A 14 -8.57 -13.35 9.33
C GLN A 14 -8.38 -12.43 8.13
N ARG A 15 -9.43 -12.23 7.33
CA ARG A 15 -9.38 -11.31 6.19
C ARG A 15 -9.04 -9.89 6.64
N GLN A 16 -9.64 -9.42 7.72
CA GLN A 16 -9.34 -8.09 8.26
C GLN A 16 -7.89 -7.99 8.75
N ALA A 17 -7.37 -9.02 9.42
CA ALA A 17 -5.97 -9.06 9.85
C ALA A 17 -4.99 -9.03 8.66
N PHE A 18 -5.24 -9.79 7.59
CA PHE A 18 -4.40 -9.80 6.38
C PHE A 18 -4.51 -8.53 5.53
N MET A 19 -5.54 -7.72 5.73
CA MET A 19 -5.71 -6.43 5.04
C MET A 19 -5.00 -5.28 5.75
N GLN A 20 -4.58 -5.47 7.01
CA GLN A 20 -3.86 -4.44 7.74
C GLN A 20 -2.42 -4.31 7.23
N ILE A 21 -1.94 -3.07 7.20
CA ILE A 21 -0.55 -2.78 6.90
C ILE A 21 0.20 -2.80 8.24
N PRO A 22 1.20 -3.68 8.43
CA PRO A 22 2.01 -3.67 9.64
C PRO A 22 2.86 -2.39 9.71
N GLU A 23 3.03 -1.87 10.93
CA GLU A 23 3.80 -0.63 11.20
C GLU A 23 5.26 -0.90 11.61
N ASP A 24 5.74 -2.12 11.41
CA ASP A 24 7.10 -2.54 11.75
C ASP A 24 8.14 -1.95 10.77
N GLU A 25 9.25 -1.41 11.28
CA GLU A 25 10.32 -0.81 10.49
C GLU A 25 10.97 -1.81 9.51
N TRP A 26 11.11 -3.08 9.89
CA TRP A 26 11.58 -4.14 8.99
C TRP A 26 10.63 -4.36 7.83
N ILE A 27 9.32 -4.31 8.08
CA ILE A 27 8.29 -4.44 7.04
C ILE A 27 8.33 -3.24 6.10
N LEU A 28 8.52 -2.02 6.63
CA LEU A 28 8.70 -0.81 5.81
C LEU A 28 9.90 -0.96 4.86
N GLY A 29 11.08 -1.31 5.38
CA GLY A 29 12.27 -1.51 4.56
C GLY A 29 12.11 -2.62 3.52
N THR A 30 11.41 -3.70 3.86
CA THR A 30 11.26 -4.87 2.99
C THR A 30 10.27 -4.62 1.85
N TYR A 31 9.13 -4.00 2.15
CA TYR A 31 7.99 -3.96 1.22
C TYR A 31 7.67 -2.56 0.66
N PHE A 32 8.09 -1.50 1.34
CA PHE A 32 7.76 -0.12 0.98
C PHE A 32 8.95 0.67 0.40
N THR A 33 10.09 0.00 0.17
CA THR A 33 11.24 0.58 -0.54
C THR A 33 11.01 0.53 -2.05
N PHE A 34 11.12 1.69 -2.71
CA PHE A 34 11.00 1.82 -4.15
C PHE A 34 12.32 1.55 -4.88
N SER A 35 12.21 0.80 -5.96
CA SER A 35 13.30 0.69 -6.92
C SER A 35 13.45 1.98 -7.73
N LYS A 36 14.58 2.14 -8.43
CA LYS A 36 14.79 3.27 -9.36
C LYS A 36 13.65 3.41 -10.38
N ARG A 37 13.19 2.28 -10.93
CA ARG A 37 12.08 2.25 -11.88
C ARG A 37 10.77 2.73 -11.27
N ASP A 38 10.53 2.42 -10.00
CA ASP A 38 9.32 2.88 -9.30
C ASP A 38 9.35 4.39 -9.14
N LEU A 39 10.48 4.93 -8.68
CA LEU A 39 10.68 6.37 -8.55
C LEU A 39 10.50 7.10 -9.89
N GLU A 40 11.03 6.55 -10.99
CA GLU A 40 10.80 7.09 -12.34
C GLU A 40 9.31 7.14 -12.73
N ILE A 41 8.54 6.12 -12.37
CA ILE A 41 7.10 6.08 -12.67
C ILE A 41 6.32 7.04 -11.76
N VAL A 42 6.66 7.12 -10.47
CA VAL A 42 6.06 8.08 -9.53
C VAL A 42 6.32 9.51 -10.00
N ASN A 43 7.55 9.83 -10.40
CA ASN A 43 7.95 11.18 -10.82
C ASN A 43 7.31 11.66 -12.13
N LYS A 44 6.64 10.78 -12.88
CA LYS A 44 5.81 11.17 -14.04
C LYS A 44 4.48 11.82 -13.63
N ARG A 45 4.08 11.75 -12.35
CA ARG A 45 2.83 12.36 -11.88
C ARG A 45 3.03 13.86 -11.62
N ARG A 46 2.06 14.66 -12.07
CA ARG A 46 2.08 16.11 -11.89
C ARG A 46 1.62 16.47 -10.49
N ARG A 47 2.34 17.37 -9.81
CA ARG A 47 2.09 17.84 -8.43
C ARG A 47 2.38 16.82 -7.33
N GLU A 48 2.69 17.33 -6.16
CA GLU A 48 3.13 16.58 -4.98
C GLU A 48 2.08 15.61 -4.47
N GLU A 49 0.83 16.05 -4.39
CA GLU A 49 -0.30 15.26 -3.92
C GLU A 49 -0.55 14.03 -4.80
N ASN A 50 -0.36 14.13 -6.12
CA ASN A 50 -0.53 13.02 -7.03
C ASN A 50 0.66 12.07 -7.03
N ARG A 51 1.89 12.58 -6.82
CA ARG A 51 3.08 11.74 -6.64
C ARG A 51 2.92 10.88 -5.39
N LEU A 52 2.56 11.49 -4.27
CA LEU A 52 2.36 10.78 -3.01
C LEU A 52 1.22 9.77 -3.12
N GLY A 53 0.05 10.17 -3.62
CA GLY A 53 -1.10 9.27 -3.77
C GLY A 53 -0.80 8.07 -4.67
N PHE A 54 -0.12 8.29 -5.81
CA PHE A 54 0.29 7.21 -6.70
C PHE A 54 1.34 6.30 -6.07
N ALA A 55 2.32 6.84 -5.35
CA ALA A 55 3.35 6.07 -4.66
C ALA A 55 2.74 5.15 -3.59
N VAL A 56 1.84 5.69 -2.76
CA VAL A 56 1.10 4.91 -1.76
C VAL A 56 0.32 3.77 -2.42
N GLN A 57 -0.44 4.05 -3.48
CA GLN A 57 -1.18 3.02 -4.22
C GLN A 57 -0.26 1.93 -4.79
N LEU A 58 0.89 2.32 -5.35
CA LEU A 58 1.86 1.39 -5.90
C LEU A 58 2.43 0.45 -4.83
N ALA A 59 2.80 0.99 -3.67
CA ALA A 59 3.38 0.20 -2.58
C ALA A 59 2.34 -0.78 -2.01
N VAL A 60 1.15 -0.27 -1.73
CA VAL A 60 0.04 -1.02 -1.12
C VAL A 60 -0.46 -2.17 -2.00
N LEU A 61 -0.48 -1.94 -3.32
CA LEU A 61 -0.84 -2.98 -4.29
C LEU A 61 0.18 -4.12 -4.34
N ARG A 62 1.44 -3.88 -3.94
CA ARG A 62 2.46 -4.93 -3.83
C ARG A 62 2.38 -5.66 -2.50
N TYR A 63 2.22 -4.89 -1.43
CA TYR A 63 2.05 -5.41 -0.08
C TYR A 63 1.17 -4.45 0.73
N PRO A 64 0.10 -4.93 1.39
CA PRO A 64 -0.31 -6.32 1.54
C PRO A 64 -0.94 -6.98 0.29
N GLY A 65 -1.02 -6.27 -0.84
CA GLY A 65 -1.53 -6.85 -2.10
C GLY A 65 -3.03 -6.66 -2.30
N TRP A 66 -3.64 -5.76 -1.52
CA TRP A 66 -5.07 -5.45 -1.63
C TRP A 66 -5.30 -4.18 -2.44
N PRO A 67 -6.41 -4.10 -3.20
CA PRO A 67 -6.80 -2.86 -3.86
C PRO A 67 -7.04 -1.77 -2.82
N TYR A 68 -6.77 -0.51 -3.20
CA TYR A 68 -7.00 0.65 -2.33
C TYR A 68 -8.44 0.71 -1.79
N THR A 69 -9.44 0.21 -2.55
CA THR A 69 -10.85 0.15 -2.10
C THR A 69 -11.08 -0.74 -0.87
N HIS A 70 -10.16 -1.64 -0.55
CA HIS A 70 -10.25 -2.54 0.61
C HIS A 70 -9.43 -2.04 1.80
N ILE A 71 -8.60 -1.02 1.62
CA ILE A 71 -7.72 -0.52 2.66
C ILE A 71 -8.33 0.74 3.24
N LYS A 72 -8.74 0.64 4.51
CA LYS A 72 -9.49 1.70 5.20
C LYS A 72 -8.63 2.90 5.56
N SER A 73 -7.36 2.65 5.89
CA SER A 73 -6.41 3.67 6.30
C SER A 73 -5.00 3.20 6.00
N ILE A 74 -4.12 4.14 5.71
CA ILE A 74 -2.68 3.91 5.57
C ILE A 74 -2.01 4.45 6.84
N PRO A 75 -1.16 3.66 7.52
CA PRO A 75 -0.42 4.16 8.67
C PRO A 75 0.48 5.35 8.31
N ASP A 76 0.61 6.30 9.23
CA ASP A 76 1.45 7.49 9.02
C ASP A 76 2.92 7.12 8.81
N SER A 77 3.40 6.06 9.46
CA SER A 77 4.74 5.50 9.30
C SER A 77 5.04 5.13 7.84
N VAL A 78 4.07 4.52 7.15
CA VAL A 78 4.15 4.17 5.73
C VAL A 78 4.17 5.42 4.87
N ILE A 79 3.30 6.40 5.15
CA ILE A 79 3.22 7.66 4.39
C ILE A 79 4.56 8.40 4.50
N GLN A 80 5.08 8.56 5.70
CA GLN A 80 6.37 9.22 5.96
C GLN A 80 7.53 8.48 5.31
N TYR A 81 7.53 7.15 5.35
CA TYR A 81 8.57 6.33 4.71
C TYR A 81 8.58 6.50 3.19
N ILE A 82 7.38 6.52 2.58
CA ILE A 82 7.20 6.73 1.14
C ILE A 82 7.59 8.16 0.76
N SER A 83 7.13 9.17 1.48
CA SER A 83 7.32 10.58 1.12
C SER A 83 8.81 10.96 1.11
N LYS A 84 9.60 10.46 2.07
CA LYS A 84 11.05 10.61 2.12
C LYS A 84 11.76 10.11 0.86
N GLN A 85 11.28 9.03 0.26
CA GLN A 85 11.91 8.45 -0.95
C GLN A 85 11.62 9.27 -2.21
N ILE A 86 10.51 10.01 -2.24
CA ILE A 86 10.08 10.78 -3.41
C ILE A 86 10.29 12.30 -3.25
N GLY A 87 10.80 12.75 -2.09
CA GLY A 87 11.12 14.15 -1.82
C GLY A 87 9.88 15.03 -1.71
N VAL A 88 8.83 14.51 -1.07
CA VAL A 88 7.53 15.19 -0.86
C VAL A 88 7.18 15.19 0.63
#